data_AF-A0A372Q6Z1-F1
#
_entry.id   AF-A0A372Q6Z1-F1
#
_cell.length_a   1.000
_cell.length_b   1.000
_cell.length_c   1.000
_cell.angle_alpha   90.00
_cell.angle_beta   90.00
_cell.angle_gamma   90.00
#
_symmetry.space_group_name_H-M   'P 1'
#
loop_
_entity.id
_entity.type
_entity.pdbx_description
1 polymer ?
#
loop_
_entity_poly.entity_id
_entity_poly.type
_entity_poly.pdbx_seq_one_letter_code
_entity_poly.pdbx_strand_id
1 'polypeptide(L)'
;MAKVTLAQRRIIVSTLWDNGVHNAKSLHQLTSIPLSTIYDYIKKLKNGVTLSPLSRSGRPKKLTPKKHYYLGRLISANKYYTCAELANILNDNYTNLNVTD
;
A
#
# COMPACT_ATOMS: atom_id res chain seq x y z
N MET A 1 14.60 12.38 -24.30
CA MET A 1 13.21 11.94 -24.10
C MET A 1 12.90 11.93 -22.61
N ALA A 2 11.78 12.51 -22.18
CA ALA A 2 11.38 12.45 -20.78
C ALA A 2 11.11 10.99 -20.36
N LYS A 3 11.60 10.57 -19.19
CA LYS A 3 11.34 9.23 -18.68
C LYS A 3 9.85 9.09 -18.35
N VAL A 4 9.14 8.25 -19.11
CA VAL A 4 7.74 7.91 -18.81
C VAL A 4 7.66 7.24 -17.44
N THR A 5 6.80 7.77 -16.57
CA THR A 5 6.59 7.25 -15.22
C THR A 5 5.92 5.87 -15.24
N LEU A 6 6.06 5.09 -14.16
CA LEU A 6 5.41 3.77 -14.05
C LEU A 6 3.88 3.86 -14.13
N ALA A 7 3.29 4.94 -13.60
CA ALA A 7 1.85 5.18 -13.68
C ALA A 7 1.40 5.39 -15.13
N GLN A 8 2.11 6.25 -15.87
CA GLN A 8 1.84 6.50 -17.28
C GLN A 8 1.98 5.22 -18.12
N ARG A 9 3.00 4.40 -17.87
CA ARG A 9 3.18 3.11 -18.57
C ARG A 9 1.97 2.19 -18.43
N ARG A 10 1.42 2.08 -17.21
CA ARG A 10 0.24 1.24 -16.94
C ARG A 10 -1.00 1.77 -17.65
N ILE A 11 -1.20 3.09 -17.64
CA ILE A 11 -2.31 3.74 -18.35
C ILE A 11 -2.20 3.45 -19.85
N ILE A 12 -1.03 3.67 -20.46
CA ILE A 12 -0.80 3.43 -21.89
C ILE A 12 -1.04 1.96 -22.26
N VAL A 13 -0.57 1.01 -21.45
CA VAL A 13 -0.79 -0.41 -21.74
C VAL A 13 -2.26 -0.79 -21.58
N SER A 14 -2.95 -0.28 -20.56
CA SER A 14 -4.40 -0.49 -20.40
C SER A 14 -5.18 0.06 -21.59
N THR A 15 -4.90 1.30 -22.03
CA THR A 15 -5.62 1.87 -23.18
C THR A 15 -5.33 1.10 -24.48
N LEU A 16 -4.10 0.65 -24.71
CA LEU A 16 -3.77 -0.19 -25.87
C LEU A 16 -4.46 -1.57 -25.82
N TRP A 17 -4.58 -2.14 -24.62
CA TRP A 17 -5.28 -3.41 -24.41
C TRP A 17 -6.78 -3.29 -24.71
N ASP A 18 -7.41 -2.22 -24.22
CA ASP A 18 -8.82 -1.93 -24.46
C ASP A 18 -9.09 -1.63 -25.95
N ASN A 19 -8.12 -1.04 -26.65
CA ASN A 19 -8.15 -0.84 -28.10
C ASN A 19 -7.85 -2.12 -28.93
N GLY A 20 -7.71 -3.28 -28.29
CA GLY A 20 -7.55 -4.57 -28.97
C GLY A 20 -6.10 -5.00 -29.27
N VAL A 21 -5.08 -4.30 -28.77
CA VAL A 21 -3.68 -4.70 -28.94
C VAL A 21 -3.28 -5.68 -27.84
N HIS A 22 -3.40 -6.98 -28.12
CA HIS A 22 -3.11 -8.04 -27.14
C HIS A 22 -1.75 -8.73 -27.33
N ASN A 23 -1.03 -8.41 -28.41
CA ASN A 23 0.27 -9.01 -28.71
C ASN A 23 1.40 -8.32 -27.93
N ALA A 24 2.19 -9.11 -27.19
CA ALA A 24 3.32 -8.62 -26.40
C ALA A 24 4.38 -7.90 -27.25
N LYS A 25 4.67 -8.40 -28.46
CA LYS A 25 5.67 -7.80 -29.35
C LYS A 25 5.22 -6.41 -29.84
N SER A 26 3.94 -6.29 -30.21
CA SER A 26 3.34 -5.02 -30.64
C SER A 26 3.31 -4.01 -29.49
N LEU A 27 2.91 -4.43 -28.29
CA LEU A 27 2.95 -3.57 -27.10
C LEU A 27 4.37 -3.10 -26.78
N HIS A 28 5.38 -3.95 -26.95
CA HIS A 28 6.78 -3.59 -26.72
C HIS A 28 7.25 -2.53 -27.71
N GLN A 29 6.96 -2.74 -29.00
CA GLN A 29 7.32 -1.80 -30.05
C GLN A 29 6.64 -0.43 -29.85
N LEU A 30 5.35 -0.41 -29.48
CA LEU A 30 4.59 0.82 -29.30
C LEU A 30 4.99 1.59 -28.04
N THR A 31 5.30 0.89 -26.94
CA THR A 31 5.49 1.52 -25.62
C THR A 31 6.95 1.62 -25.19
N SER A 32 7.87 0.89 -25.85
CA SER A 32 9.26 0.71 -25.43
C SER A 32 9.41 0.18 -23.99
N ILE A 33 8.36 -0.44 -23.43
CA ILE A 33 8.40 -1.10 -22.12
C ILE A 33 9.09 -2.46 -22.28
N PRO A 34 9.95 -2.89 -21.34
CA PRO A 34 10.59 -4.20 -21.40
C PRO A 34 9.60 -5.34 -21.60
N LEU A 35 9.95 -6.29 -22.47
CA LEU A 35 9.10 -7.41 -22.86
C LEU A 35 8.60 -8.23 -21.66
N SER A 36 9.47 -8.44 -20.66
CA SER A 36 9.13 -9.13 -19.41
C SER A 36 7.98 -8.44 -18.67
N THR A 37 8.04 -7.12 -18.55
CA THR A 37 6.98 -6.33 -17.90
C THR A 37 5.66 -6.40 -18.67
N ILE A 38 5.73 -6.44 -20.00
CA ILE A 38 4.53 -6.58 -20.83
C ILE A 38 3.88 -7.95 -20.64
N TYR A 39 4.66 -9.02 -20.58
CA TYR A 39 4.11 -10.35 -20.27
C TYR A 39 3.42 -10.38 -18.91
N ASP A 40 4.00 -9.76 -17.89
CA ASP A 40 3.37 -9.64 -16.57
C ASP A 40 2.05 -8.84 -16.63
N TYR A 41 2.02 -7.75 -17.41
CA TYR A 41 0.82 -6.95 -17.59
C TYR A 41 -0.27 -7.70 -18.34
N ILE A 42 0.06 -8.39 -19.42
CA ILE A 42 -0.87 -9.24 -20.17
C ILE A 42 -1.44 -10.33 -19.27
N LYS A 43 -0.60 -10.98 -18.44
CA LYS A 43 -1.05 -12.00 -17.49
C LYS A 43 -2.09 -11.44 -16.51
N LYS A 44 -1.87 -10.23 -15.99
CA LYS A 44 -2.83 -9.54 -15.10
C LYS A 44 -4.13 -9.20 -15.83
N LEU A 45 -4.03 -8.60 -17.00
CA LEU A 45 -5.20 -8.17 -17.80
C LEU A 45 -6.05 -9.37 -18.24
N LYS A 46 -5.44 -10.48 -18.64
CA LYS A 46 -6.14 -11.75 -18.94
C LYS A 46 -6.90 -12.31 -17.73
N ASN A 47 -6.35 -12.12 -16.53
CA ASN A 47 -6.98 -12.55 -15.29
C ASN A 47 -8.03 -11.55 -14.76
N GLY A 48 -8.37 -10.50 -15.53
CA GLY A 48 -9.29 -9.44 -15.09
C GLY A 48 -8.72 -8.54 -13.99
N VAL A 49 -7.41 -8.59 -13.73
CA VAL A 49 -6.75 -7.78 -12.71
C VAL A 49 -6.31 -6.45 -13.29
N THR A 50 -6.66 -5.36 -12.60
CA THR A 50 -6.25 -4.00 -12.97
C THR A 50 -4.74 -3.81 -12.84
N LEU A 51 -4.14 -3.02 -13.74
CA LEU A 51 -2.72 -2.64 -13.65
C LEU A 51 -2.44 -1.54 -12.60
N SER A 52 -3.46 -1.09 -11.88
CA SER A 52 -3.32 -0.12 -10.79
C SER A 52 -2.35 -0.65 -9.71
N PRO A 53 -1.62 0.26 -9.03
CA PRO A 53 -0.77 -0.16 -7.92
C PRO A 53 -1.64 -0.78 -6.82
N LEU A 54 -1.31 -2.01 -6.43
CA LEU A 54 -1.86 -2.57 -5.20
C LEU A 54 -1.35 -1.76 -4.01
N SER A 55 -2.24 -1.48 -3.05
CA SER A 55 -1.83 -1.00 -1.74
C SER A 55 -0.86 -2.01 -1.14
N ARG A 56 0.31 -1.56 -0.70
CA ARG A 56 1.21 -2.43 0.05
C ARG A 56 0.53 -2.81 1.35
N SER A 57 0.34 -4.10 1.58
CA SER A 57 -0.10 -4.61 2.87
C SER A 57 1.01 -4.31 3.88
N GLY A 58 0.81 -3.30 4.72
CA GLY A 58 1.64 -3.06 5.90
C GLY A 58 1.18 -3.92 7.06
N ARG A 59 1.99 -4.04 8.11
CA ARG A 59 1.57 -4.66 9.36
C ARG A 59 0.39 -3.86 9.95
N PRO A 60 -0.76 -4.49 10.25
CA PRO A 60 -1.89 -3.79 10.87
C PRO A 60 -1.44 -3.21 12.20
N LYS A 61 -1.69 -1.92 12.40
CA LYS A 61 -1.34 -1.23 13.65
C LYS A 61 -2.44 -1.42 14.67
N LYS A 62 -2.09 -1.90 15.86
CA LYS A 62 -3.03 -1.98 17.01
C LYS A 62 -3.46 -0.60 17.50
N LEU A 63 -2.58 0.39 17.42
CA LEU A 63 -2.81 1.75 17.87
C LEU A 63 -2.88 2.72 16.68
N THR A 64 -3.83 3.65 16.73
CA THR A 64 -3.85 4.79 15.81
C THR A 64 -2.68 5.73 16.12
N PRO A 65 -2.20 6.55 15.16
CA PRO A 65 -1.09 7.46 15.39
C PRO A 65 -1.29 8.35 16.61
N LYS A 66 -2.48 8.93 16.79
CA LYS A 66 -2.82 9.78 17.95
C LYS A 66 -2.63 9.06 19.29
N LYS A 67 -3.09 7.80 19.37
CA LYS A 67 -2.95 6.96 20.57
C LYS A 67 -1.49 6.61 20.84
N HIS A 68 -0.72 6.31 19.78
CA HIS A 68 0.70 6.04 19.88
C HIS A 68 1.50 7.27 20.39
N TYR A 69 1.19 8.47 19.89
CA TYR A 69 1.80 9.71 20.39
C TYR A 69 1.44 9.97 21.86
N TYR A 70 0.19 9.71 22.25
CA TYR A 70 -0.26 9.86 23.64
C TYR A 70 0.50 8.90 24.59
N LEU A 71 0.61 7.62 24.25
CA LEU A 71 1.42 6.65 24.99
C LEU A 71 2.87 7.15 25.16
N GLY A 72 3.50 7.61 24.07
CA GLY A 72 4.85 8.15 24.12
C GLY A 72 4.98 9.34 25.06
N ARG A 73 3.96 10.21 25.13
CA ARG A 73 3.94 11.34 26.07
C ARG A 73 3.81 10.88 27.53
N LEU A 74 2.99 9.87 27.82
CA LEU A 74 2.85 9.30 29.17
C LEU A 74 4.19 8.72 29.65
N ILE A 75 4.83 7.90 28.83
CA ILE A 75 6.15 7.30 29.13
C ILE A 75 7.22 8.40 29.34
N SER A 76 7.14 9.46 28.54
CA SER A 76 8.08 10.59 28.65
C SER A 76 7.85 11.42 29.91
N ALA A 77 6.60 11.57 30.35
CA ALA A 77 6.23 12.31 31.56
C ALA A 77 6.61 11.54 32.83
N ASN A 78 6.47 10.21 32.83
CA ASN A 78 6.86 9.37 33.95
C ASN A 78 7.41 8.02 33.44
N LYS A 79 8.70 7.82 33.70
CA LYS A 79 9.46 6.63 33.27
C LYS A 79 9.18 5.38 34.10
N TYR A 80 8.48 5.51 35.22
CA TYR A 80 8.21 4.41 36.15
C TYR A 80 6.87 3.72 35.90
N TYR A 81 6.07 4.20 34.93
CA TYR A 81 4.84 3.52 34.58
C TYR A 81 5.10 2.10 34.09
N THR A 82 4.37 1.16 34.68
CA THR A 82 4.33 -0.23 34.22
C THR A 82 3.44 -0.36 32.98
N CYS A 83 3.61 -1.46 32.22
CA CYS A 83 2.78 -1.74 31.05
C CYS A 83 1.28 -1.79 31.42
N ALA A 84 0.94 -2.40 32.55
CA ALA A 84 -0.44 -2.52 33.04
C ALA A 84 -1.05 -1.15 33.38
N GLU A 85 -0.29 -0.27 34.04
CA GLU A 85 -0.74 1.10 34.31
C GLU A 85 -0.96 1.88 33.02
N LEU A 86 -0.04 1.75 32.04
CA LEU A 86 -0.21 2.40 30.74
C LEU A 86 -1.42 1.86 29.98
N ALA A 87 -1.68 0.55 30.05
CA ALA A 87 -2.85 -0.07 29.44
C ALA A 87 -4.15 0.43 30.07
N ASN A 88 -4.22 0.49 31.41
CA ASN A 88 -5.37 1.04 32.14
C ASN A 88 -5.63 2.50 31.77
N ILE A 89 -4.60 3.36 31.82
CA ILE A 89 -4.73 4.77 31.44
C ILE A 89 -5.20 4.91 29.98
N LEU A 90 -4.70 4.07 29.07
CA LEU A 90 -5.12 4.07 27.67
C LEU A 90 -6.57 3.63 27.48
N ASN A 91 -7.01 2.60 28.21
CA ASN A 91 -8.38 2.09 28.15
C ASN A 91 -9.37 3.11 28.75
N ASP A 92 -9.01 3.78 29.85
CA ASP A 92 -9.82 4.84 30.47
C ASP A 92 -10.03 6.05 29.53
N ASN A 93 -8.97 6.48 28.84
CA ASN A 93 -9.03 7.61 27.92
C ASN A 93 -9.61 7.25 26.54
N TYR A 94 -9.62 5.96 26.18
CA TYR A 94 -10.09 5.47 24.89
C TYR A 94 -10.86 4.15 25.05
N THR A 95 -12.14 4.25 25.41
CA THR A 95 -13.05 3.11 25.67
C THR A 95 -13.18 2.07 24.55
N ASN A 96 -12.82 2.43 23.31
CA ASN A 96 -12.83 1.53 22.15
C ASN A 96 -11.53 0.71 21.98
N LEU A 97 -10.62 0.75 22.96
CA LEU A 97 -9.42 -0.08 23.00
C LEU A 97 -9.68 -1.26 23.92
N ASN A 98 -9.71 -2.46 23.37
CA ASN A 98 -9.67 -3.69 24.17
C ASN A 98 -8.20 -4.17 24.21
N VAL A 99 -7.34 -3.35 24.83
CA VAL A 99 -5.93 -3.71 25.04
C VAL A 99 -5.87 -4.46 26.35
N THR A 100 -5.85 -5.78 26.28
CA THR A 100 -5.58 -6.68 27.41
C THR A 100 -4.09 -6.99 27.47
N ASP A 101 -3.53 -6.99 28.67
CA ASP A 101 -2.18 -7.54 28.94
C ASP A 101 -2.15 -9.07 28.72
#